data_AF-A0A946SQG0-F1
#
_entry.id   AF-A0A946SQG0-F1
#
_cell.length_a   1.000
_cell.length_b   1.000
_cell.length_c   1.000
_cell.angle_alpha   90.00
_cell.angle_beta   90.00
_cell.angle_gamma   90.00
#
_symmetry.space_group_name_H-M   'P 1'
#
loop_
_entity.id
_entity.type
_entity.pdbx_description
1 polymer ?
#
loop_
_entity_poly.entity_id
_entity_poly.type
_entity_poly.pdbx_seq_one_letter_code
_entity_poly.pdbx_strand_id
1 'polypeptide(L)'
;MTPDHDDGRDVQTLSLWPDLESLFAGAYGGTHLAAMRKPTEWVKDPIYWSHVLWWVDEDHTPTWQEACERHRQLHEEGPTTSAFSIRNPFDDSGAITRVDHNRVKNLSAAR
;
A
#
# COMPACT_ATOMS: atom_id res chain seq x y z
N MET A 1 -24.13 10.18 -3.92
CA MET A 1 -24.10 10.35 -2.46
C MET A 1 -23.17 9.27 -1.94
N THR A 2 -21.87 9.57 -1.90
CA THR A 2 -20.88 8.67 -1.29
C THR A 2 -21.25 8.50 0.18
N PRO A 3 -21.13 7.30 0.76
CA PRO A 3 -21.35 7.15 2.19
C PRO A 3 -20.31 8.03 2.88
N ASP A 4 -20.82 8.94 3.68
CA ASP A 4 -20.08 9.78 4.60
C ASP A 4 -19.41 8.82 5.61
N HIS A 5 -18.13 8.48 5.38
CA HIS A 5 -17.32 7.66 6.29
C HIS A 5 -16.73 8.51 7.45
N ASP A 6 -17.29 9.69 7.72
CA ASP A 6 -16.76 10.67 8.67
C ASP A 6 -17.24 10.43 10.13
N ASP A 7 -17.22 9.17 10.58
CA ASP A 7 -17.42 8.85 12.00
C ASP A 7 -16.09 8.72 12.79
N GLY A 8 -14.97 9.07 12.15
CA GLY A 8 -13.64 9.06 12.74
C GLY A 8 -13.08 7.68 13.05
N ARG A 9 -13.65 6.60 12.49
CA ARG A 9 -13.22 5.20 12.78
C ARG A 9 -12.37 4.55 11.69
N ASP A 10 -12.05 5.26 10.61
CA ASP A 10 -11.15 4.74 9.58
C ASP A 10 -9.69 4.91 10.01
N VAL A 11 -9.10 3.80 10.47
CA VAL A 11 -7.67 3.73 10.79
C VAL A 11 -6.89 3.68 9.48
N GLN A 12 -6.17 4.77 9.19
CA GLN A 12 -5.27 4.84 8.05
C GLN A 12 -3.82 4.88 8.51
N THR A 13 -2.92 4.37 7.67
CA THR A 13 -1.49 4.36 7.94
C THR A 13 -0.72 4.88 6.73
N LEU A 14 0.35 5.63 7.00
CA LEU A 14 1.32 6.06 5.99
C LEU A 14 2.69 5.53 6.39
N SER A 15 3.38 4.86 5.47
CA SER A 15 4.72 4.33 5.69
C SER A 15 5.57 4.47 4.44
N LEU A 16 6.87 4.71 4.62
CA LEU A 16 7.85 4.86 3.55
C LEU A 16 8.80 3.66 3.55
N TRP A 17 9.11 3.14 2.37
CA TRP A 17 9.92 1.94 2.17
C TRP A 17 10.94 2.16 1.06
N PRO A 18 12.13 1.53 1.12
CA PRO A 18 13.16 1.69 0.10
C PRO A 18 12.80 1.01 -1.22
N ASP A 19 12.03 -0.09 -1.18
CA ASP A 19 11.58 -0.81 -2.36
C ASP A 19 10.33 -1.66 -2.06
N LEU A 20 9.71 -2.19 -3.13
CA LEU A 20 8.52 -3.02 -3.04
C LEU A 20 8.80 -4.31 -2.26
N GLU A 21 9.94 -4.96 -2.45
CA GLU A 21 10.24 -6.20 -1.74
C GLU A 21 10.34 -6.00 -0.22
N SER A 22 10.91 -4.87 0.21
CA SER A 22 11.03 -4.48 1.61
C SER A 22 9.67 -4.19 2.24
N LEU A 23 8.78 -3.49 1.52
CA LEU A 23 7.38 -3.34 1.91
C LEU A 23 6.73 -4.70 2.13
N PHE A 24 6.86 -5.62 1.17
CA PHE A 24 6.24 -6.94 1.27
C PHE A 24 6.82 -7.79 2.39
N ALA A 25 8.14 -7.78 2.56
CA ALA A 25 8.81 -8.53 3.61
C ALA A 25 8.41 -8.03 5.01
N GLY A 26 8.19 -6.72 5.18
CA GLY A 26 7.82 -6.10 6.44
C GLY A 26 6.31 -6.11 6.73
N ALA A 27 5.49 -5.67 5.77
CA ALA A 27 4.05 -5.53 5.96
C ALA A 27 3.30 -6.86 5.77
N TYR A 28 3.75 -7.73 4.87
CA TYR A 28 3.07 -8.99 4.53
C TYR A 28 3.80 -10.23 5.08
N GLY A 29 4.67 -10.05 6.09
CA GLY A 29 5.36 -11.13 6.80
C GLY A 29 4.76 -11.44 8.18
N GLY A 30 4.97 -12.68 8.65
CA GLY A 30 4.75 -13.07 10.05
C GLY A 30 3.36 -12.77 10.62
N THR A 31 3.33 -12.20 11.83
CA THR A 31 2.10 -11.88 12.58
C THR A 31 1.21 -10.86 11.86
N HIS A 32 1.79 -9.92 11.10
CA HIS A 32 1.01 -8.91 10.37
C HIS A 32 0.21 -9.55 9.22
N LEU A 33 0.78 -10.53 8.52
CA LEU A 33 0.04 -11.33 7.54
C LEU A 33 -1.06 -12.18 8.18
N ALA A 34 -0.78 -12.77 9.36
CA ALA A 34 -1.77 -13.54 10.09
C ALA A 34 -2.97 -12.69 10.51
N ALA A 35 -2.72 -11.43 10.89
CA ALA A 35 -3.76 -10.44 11.05
C ALA A 35 -4.49 -10.25 9.70
N MET A 36 -3.84 -9.71 8.66
CA MET A 36 -4.51 -9.38 7.38
C MET A 36 -5.32 -10.50 6.72
N ARG A 37 -5.10 -11.79 7.05
CA ARG A 37 -5.91 -12.93 6.57
C ARG A 37 -7.30 -13.05 7.20
N LYS A 38 -7.57 -12.39 8.33
CA LYS A 38 -8.86 -12.45 9.03
C LYS A 38 -9.49 -11.06 9.20
N PRO A 39 -9.59 -10.25 8.14
CA PRO A 39 -10.04 -8.86 8.26
C PRO A 39 -11.47 -8.76 8.80
N THR A 40 -12.31 -9.77 8.59
CA THR A 40 -13.69 -9.84 9.10
C THR A 40 -13.79 -9.96 10.63
N GLU A 41 -12.69 -10.26 11.33
CA GLU A 41 -12.67 -10.34 12.79
C GLU A 41 -12.57 -8.97 13.46
N TRP A 42 -12.22 -7.90 12.73
CA TRP A 42 -12.03 -6.56 13.30
C TRP A 42 -12.36 -5.39 12.34
N VAL A 43 -12.57 -5.65 11.05
CA VAL A 43 -13.07 -4.66 10.08
C VAL A 43 -14.55 -4.91 9.85
N LYS A 44 -15.36 -3.90 10.20
CA LYS A 44 -16.83 -3.97 10.16
C LYS A 44 -17.38 -4.06 8.74
N ASP A 45 -16.71 -3.38 7.81
CA ASP A 45 -17.00 -3.40 6.38
C ASP A 45 -15.68 -3.55 5.63
N PRO A 46 -15.33 -4.74 5.11
CA PRO A 46 -14.16 -4.93 4.27
C PRO A 46 -14.42 -4.33 2.88
N ILE A 47 -14.71 -3.03 2.83
CA ILE A 47 -14.65 -2.24 1.61
C ILE A 47 -13.23 -2.40 1.12
N TYR A 48 -13.10 -2.86 -0.13
CA TYR A 48 -11.86 -3.13 -0.83
C TYR A 48 -10.75 -2.20 -0.37
N TRP A 49 -9.78 -2.76 0.35
CA TRP A 49 -8.64 -2.03 0.88
C TRP A 49 -7.93 -1.35 -0.30
N SER A 50 -8.22 -0.07 -0.51
CA SER A 50 -7.60 0.75 -1.54
C SER A 50 -6.25 1.20 -0.99
N HIS A 51 -5.30 0.27 -0.96
CA HIS A 51 -3.91 0.63 -0.77
C HIS A 51 -3.44 1.37 -2.01
N VAL A 52 -2.91 2.57 -1.80
CA VAL A 52 -2.18 3.31 -2.83
C VAL A 52 -0.69 3.26 -2.52
N LEU A 53 0.08 3.03 -3.57
CA LEU A 53 1.53 3.07 -3.59
C LEU A 53 1.93 4.09 -4.66
N TRP A 54 3.03 4.79 -4.40
CA TRP A 54 3.67 5.69 -5.33
C TRP A 54 5.15 5.80 -4.99
N TRP A 55 5.96 6.14 -5.99
CA TRP A 55 7.38 6.42 -5.78
C TRP A 55 7.57 7.89 -5.38
N VAL A 56 8.56 8.12 -4.52
CA VAL A 56 9.02 9.43 -4.09
C VAL A 56 10.53 9.51 -4.31
N ASP A 57 11.04 10.71 -4.51
CA ASP A 57 12.48 10.94 -4.62
C ASP A 57 13.19 10.62 -3.28
N GLU A 58 14.48 10.28 -3.33
CA GLU A 58 15.25 9.88 -2.14
C GLU A 58 15.24 10.92 -1.01
N ASP A 59 15.15 12.20 -1.36
CA ASP A 59 15.14 13.33 -0.42
C ASP A 59 13.72 13.79 -0.03
N HIS A 60 12.67 13.09 -0.48
CA HIS A 60 11.28 13.49 -0.24
C HIS A 60 10.60 12.65 0.84
N THR A 61 10.04 13.33 1.85
CA THR A 61 9.19 12.69 2.85
C THR A 61 7.73 12.93 2.50
N PRO A 62 6.94 11.88 2.21
CA PRO A 62 5.55 12.04 1.81
C PRO A 62 4.71 12.63 2.93
N THR A 63 3.81 13.54 2.56
CA THR A 63 2.84 14.15 3.46
C THR A 63 1.51 13.42 3.44
N TRP A 64 0.68 13.67 4.45
CA TRP A 64 -0.65 13.07 4.49
C TRP A 64 -1.59 13.61 3.41
N GLN A 65 -1.39 14.88 3.01
CA GLN A 65 -2.12 15.47 1.90
C GLN A 65 -1.82 14.75 0.57
N GLU A 66 -0.55 14.42 0.31
CA GLU A 66 -0.17 13.66 -0.89
C GLU A 66 -0.78 12.27 -0.89
N ALA A 67 -0.78 11.57 0.25
CA ALA A 67 -1.37 10.25 0.35
C ALA A 67 -2.88 10.25 0.00
N CYS A 68 -3.64 11.21 0.55
CA CYS A 68 -5.06 11.39 0.22
C CYS A 68 -5.26 11.69 -1.28
N GLU A 69 -4.41 12.53 -1.86
CA GLU A 69 -4.48 12.89 -3.27
C GLU A 69 -4.19 11.69 -4.19
N ARG A 70 -3.14 10.91 -3.89
CA ARG A 70 -2.84 9.69 -4.67
C ARG A 70 -3.93 8.64 -4.52
N HIS A 71 -4.52 8.50 -3.33
CA HIS A 71 -5.62 7.58 -3.09
C HIS A 71 -6.85 7.95 -3.93
N ARG A 72 -7.21 9.24 -3.94
CA ARG A 72 -8.26 9.80 -4.79
C ARG A 72 -7.96 9.55 -6.28
N GLN A 73 -6.73 9.82 -6.72
CA GLN A 73 -6.31 9.60 -8.10
C GLN A 73 -6.48 8.13 -8.52
N LEU A 74 -6.03 7.18 -7.69
CA LEU A 74 -6.18 5.74 -7.96
C LEU A 74 -7.66 5.34 -8.08
N HIS A 75 -8.55 5.97 -7.31
CA HIS A 75 -9.98 5.69 -7.37
C HIS A 75 -10.64 6.23 -8.64
N GLU A 76 -10.26 7.43 -9.07
CA GLU A 76 -10.87 8.11 -10.22
C GLU A 76 -10.29 7.64 -11.57
N GLU A 77 -8.97 7.47 -11.65
CA GLU A 77 -8.25 7.19 -12.90
C GLU A 77 -7.86 5.71 -13.05
N GLY A 78 -7.81 4.96 -11.93
CA GLY A 78 -7.22 3.64 -11.89
C GLY A 78 -5.69 3.67 -11.74
N PRO A 79 -5.01 2.52 -11.88
CA PRO A 79 -3.57 2.43 -11.64
C PRO A 79 -2.74 3.17 -12.70
N THR A 80 -1.88 4.08 -12.24
CA THR A 80 -0.91 4.84 -13.04
C THR A 80 0.46 4.85 -12.34
N THR A 81 1.49 5.38 -13.01
CA THR A 81 2.83 5.52 -12.40
C THR A 81 2.83 6.48 -11.20
N SER A 82 1.90 7.43 -11.13
CA SER A 82 1.75 8.34 -10.00
C SER A 82 0.93 7.74 -8.86
N ALA A 83 -0.02 6.84 -9.12
CA ALA A 83 -0.79 6.20 -8.07
C ALA A 83 -1.20 4.79 -8.51
N PHE A 84 -0.69 3.77 -7.82
CA PHE A 84 -0.97 2.39 -8.17
C PHE A 84 -1.27 1.53 -6.95
N SER A 85 -1.75 0.32 -7.21
CA SER A 85 -2.01 -0.67 -6.16
C SER A 85 -1.01 -1.81 -6.23
N ILE A 86 -0.97 -2.59 -5.16
CA ILE A 86 -0.16 -3.81 -5.08
C ILE A 86 -0.46 -4.81 -6.23
N ARG A 87 -1.68 -4.80 -6.77
CA ARG A 87 -2.08 -5.69 -7.88
C ARG A 87 -1.50 -5.27 -9.23
N ASN A 88 -1.20 -3.98 -9.39
CA ASN A 88 -0.69 -3.39 -10.61
C ASN A 88 0.55 -2.54 -10.27
N PRO A 89 1.66 -3.16 -9.83
CA PRO A 89 2.81 -2.41 -9.38
C PRO A 89 3.59 -1.83 -10.56
N PHE A 90 4.12 -0.63 -10.36
CA PHE A 90 5.10 0.00 -11.23
C PHE A 90 6.43 0.09 -10.48
N ASP A 91 7.54 0.03 -11.20
CA ASP A 91 8.86 0.39 -10.66
C ASP A 91 9.08 1.91 -10.69
N ASP A 92 10.21 2.35 -10.13
CA ASP A 92 10.64 3.74 -10.04
C ASP A 92 10.84 4.39 -11.42
N SER A 93 11.09 3.59 -12.46
CA SER A 93 11.16 4.05 -13.84
C SER A 93 9.78 4.19 -14.52
N GLY A 94 8.71 3.73 -13.85
CA GLY A 94 7.34 3.75 -14.37
C GLY A 94 7.00 2.56 -15.28
N ALA A 95 7.80 1.49 -15.29
CA ALA A 95 7.47 0.26 -16.00
C ALA A 95 6.61 -0.66 -15.13
N ILE A 96 5.68 -1.39 -15.76
CA ILE A 96 4.90 -2.42 -15.05
C ILE A 96 5.88 -3.50 -14.58
N THR A 97 5.88 -3.76 -13.29
CA THR A 97 6.82 -4.69 -12.66
C THR A 97 6.10 -5.82 -11.93
N ARG A 98 6.87 -6.73 -11.34
CA ARG A 98 6.39 -7.77 -10.44
C ARG A 98 7.35 -7.88 -9.28
N VAL A 99 6.80 -8.01 -8.08
CA VAL A 99 7.58 -8.18 -6.85
C VAL A 99 8.37 -9.50 -6.92
N ASP A 100 9.67 -9.43 -6.66
CA ASP A 100 10.49 -10.63 -6.57
C ASP A 100 10.27 -11.35 -5.24
N HIS A 101 9.45 -12.40 -5.28
CA HIS A 101 9.13 -13.20 -4.10
C HIS A 101 10.34 -13.94 -3.50
N ASN A 102 11.41 -14.20 -4.26
CA ASN A 102 12.63 -14.80 -3.70
C ASN A 102 13.39 -13.76 -2.87
N ARG A 103 13.49 -12.52 -3.37
CA ARG A 103 14.08 -11.41 -2.63
C ARG A 103 13.27 -11.10 -1.36
N VAL A 104 11.93 -11.09 -1.45
CA VAL A 104 11.05 -10.96 -0.27
C VAL A 104 11.36 -12.02 0.79
N LYS A 105 11.43 -13.31 0.40
CA LYS A 105 11.74 -14.40 1.34
C LYS A 105 13.10 -14.21 2.03
N ASN A 106 14.11 -13.81 1.27
CA ASN A 106 15.45 -13.57 1.82
C ASN A 106 15.45 -12.41 2.82
N LEU A 107 14.75 -11.31 2.50
CA LEU A 107 14.60 -10.16 3.40
C LEU A 107 13.82 -10.51 4.68
N SER A 108 12.78 -11.35 4.56
CA SER A 108 12.01 -11.81 5.73
C SER A 108 12.80 -12.75 6.64
N ALA A 109 13.74 -13.54 6.11
CA ALA A 109 14.56 -14.47 6.89
C ALA A 109 15.77 -13.79 7.57
N ALA A 110 16.17 -12.61 7.10
CA ALA A 110 17.27 -11.83 7.65
C ALA A 110 16.89 -10.91 8.83
N ARG A 111 15.63 -10.96 9.28
CA ARG A 111 15.09 -10.24 10.45
C ARG A 111 14.85 -11.18 11.61
#